data_AF-A0A941XGN2-F1
#
_entry.id   AF-A0A941XGN2-F1
#
_cell.length_a   1.000
_cell.length_b   1.000
_cell.length_c   1.000
_cell.angle_alpha   90.00
_cell.angle_beta   90.00
_cell.angle_gamma   90.00
#
_symmetry.space_group_name_H-M   'P 1'
#
loop_
_entity.id
_entity.type
_entity.pdbx_description
1 polymer ?
#
loop_
_entity_poly.entity_id
_entity_poly.type
_entity_poly.pdbx_seq_one_letter_code
_entity_poly.pdbx_strand_id
1 'polypeptide(L)'
;MNPWLSIFILTAYFALILLISWYTSRHSTAADFYKGGGKSPWWAVAFGMIGTTLSGVTFISVPGWVSSPAKMTYFAVILGNFVGYILIAHILLPLYYKLNLTSIYTYVEQRFGYRAYKTSASLFLLSKMIGAAFRLFIVTLVLQIMIFAPLDIPFVLNVLFSVFILWAYTFKGGIKV
;
A
#
# COMPACT_ATOMS: atom_id res chain seq x y z
N MET A 1 -2.97 -27.63 -5.82
CA MET A 1 -1.83 -27.24 -4.97
C MET A 1 -2.07 -27.77 -3.57
N ASN A 2 -1.03 -28.17 -2.84
CA ASN A 2 -1.19 -28.68 -1.47
C ASN A 2 -1.43 -27.49 -0.51
N PRO A 3 -2.64 -27.35 0.07
CA PRO A 3 -2.99 -26.19 0.92
C PRO A 3 -2.06 -26.09 2.14
N TRP A 4 -1.58 -27.23 2.66
CA TRP A 4 -0.65 -27.27 3.80
C TRP A 4 0.70 -26.65 3.47
N LEU A 5 1.21 -26.86 2.26
CA LEU A 5 2.45 -26.22 1.81
C LEU A 5 2.26 -24.71 1.69
N SER A 6 1.11 -24.25 1.15
CA SER A 6 0.79 -22.83 1.06
C SER A 6 0.69 -22.16 2.43
N ILE A 7 0.03 -22.82 3.40
CA ILE A 7 -0.05 -22.36 4.79
C ILE A 7 1.35 -22.29 5.41
N PHE A 8 2.17 -23.32 5.22
CA PHE A 8 3.54 -23.36 5.74
C PHE A 8 4.38 -22.19 5.22
N ILE A 9 4.40 -21.97 3.90
CA ILE A 9 5.15 -20.88 3.26
C ILE A 9 4.66 -19.52 3.79
N LEU A 10 3.34 -19.31 3.85
CA LEU A 10 2.75 -18.06 4.33
C LEU A 10 3.15 -17.78 5.79
N THR A 11 3.03 -18.79 6.65
CA THR A 11 3.35 -18.69 8.08
C THR A 11 4.84 -18.44 8.29
N ALA A 12 5.71 -19.17 7.57
CA ALA A 12 7.16 -18.99 7.64
C ALA A 12 7.59 -17.58 7.19
N TYR A 13 6.97 -17.06 6.12
CA TYR A 13 7.23 -15.71 5.63
C TYR A 13 6.84 -14.63 6.65
N PHE A 14 5.64 -14.70 7.22
CA PHE A 14 5.22 -13.76 8.28
C PHE A 14 6.08 -13.88 9.53
N ALA A 15 6.44 -15.10 9.95
CA ALA A 15 7.33 -15.32 11.08
C ALA A 15 8.70 -14.67 10.86
N LEU A 16 9.28 -14.81 9.66
CA LEU A 16 10.55 -14.19 9.29
C LEU A 16 10.46 -12.65 9.37
N ILE A 17 9.40 -12.05 8.82
CA ILE A 17 9.20 -10.59 8.89
C ILE A 17 9.06 -10.12 10.33
N LEU A 18 8.25 -10.81 11.14
CA LEU A 18 8.08 -10.48 12.55
C LEU A 18 9.38 -10.62 13.34
N LEU A 19 10.20 -11.61 13.03
CA LEU A 19 11.51 -11.81 13.63
C LEU A 19 12.47 -10.68 13.27
N ILE A 20 12.54 -10.30 11.98
CA ILE A 20 13.36 -9.16 11.52
C ILE A 20 12.87 -7.86 12.17
N SER A 21 11.56 -7.62 12.19
CA SER A 21 10.96 -6.44 12.80
C SER A 21 11.26 -6.38 14.30
N TRP A 22 11.11 -7.49 15.01
CA TRP A 22 11.44 -7.58 16.43
C TRP A 22 12.93 -7.36 16.68
N TYR A 23 13.82 -7.97 15.89
CA TYR A 23 15.27 -7.80 16.04
C TYR A 23 15.71 -6.35 15.80
N THR A 24 15.22 -5.72 14.73
CA THR A 24 15.58 -4.33 14.37
C THR A 24 14.96 -3.30 15.33
N SER A 25 13.79 -3.58 15.91
CA SER A 25 13.09 -2.63 16.80
C SER A 25 13.56 -2.63 18.26
N ARG A 26 14.39 -3.59 18.70
CA ARG A 26 14.77 -3.72 20.13
C ARG A 26 15.56 -2.53 20.69
N HIS A 27 16.17 -1.74 19.83
CA HIS A 27 16.98 -0.58 20.22
C HIS A 27 16.38 0.74 19.72
N SER A 28 15.19 0.70 19.12
CA SER A 28 14.53 1.89 18.57
C SER A 28 13.73 2.58 19.67
N THR A 29 13.97 3.87 19.89
CA THR A 29 13.09 4.67 20.75
C THR A 29 11.78 4.94 20.04
N ALA A 30 10.74 5.31 20.79
CA ALA A 30 9.50 5.80 20.20
C ALA A 30 9.80 6.92 19.19
N ALA A 31 10.67 7.88 19.52
CA ALA A 31 11.05 8.96 18.62
C ALA A 31 11.71 8.49 17.30
N ASP A 32 12.47 7.39 17.33
CA ASP A 32 13.06 6.79 16.12
C ASP A 32 11.99 6.15 15.24
N PHE A 33 10.92 5.63 15.83
CA PHE A 33 9.75 5.12 15.12
C PHE A 33 8.98 6.26 14.43
N TYR A 34 8.73 7.37 15.15
CA TYR A 34 7.95 8.51 14.62
C TYR A 34 8.67 9.42 13.62
N LYS A 35 10.00 9.49 13.67
CA LYS A 35 10.78 10.37 12.77
C LYS A 35 11.76 9.64 11.86
N GLY A 36 11.84 8.31 11.92
CA GLY A 36 12.88 7.53 11.21
C GLY A 36 14.30 8.02 11.54
N GLY A 37 14.48 8.53 12.77
CA GLY A 37 15.72 9.15 13.27
C GLY A 37 16.23 10.36 12.48
N GLY A 38 15.47 10.90 11.50
CA GLY A 38 15.89 11.99 10.61
C GLY A 38 17.14 11.71 9.76
N LYS A 39 17.64 10.46 9.73
CA LYS A 39 18.92 10.06 9.13
C LYS A 39 18.81 8.86 8.20
N SER A 40 17.60 8.51 7.76
CA SER A 40 17.43 7.40 6.83
C SER A 40 18.13 7.73 5.51
N PRO A 41 19.06 6.89 5.04
CA PRO A 41 19.77 7.17 3.81
C PRO A 41 18.78 7.17 2.64
N TRP A 42 19.00 8.05 1.67
CA TRP A 42 18.06 8.30 0.57
C TRP A 42 17.69 7.01 -0.20
N TRP A 43 18.62 6.07 -0.33
CA TRP A 43 18.37 4.79 -1.01
C TRP A 43 17.40 3.90 -0.23
N ALA A 44 17.47 3.88 1.11
CA ALA A 44 16.55 3.11 1.94
C ALA A 44 15.13 3.69 1.86
N VAL A 45 15.02 5.01 1.85
CA VAL A 45 13.75 5.71 1.62
C VAL A 45 13.22 5.38 0.22
N ALA A 46 14.06 5.42 -0.82
CA ALA A 46 13.66 5.09 -2.18
C ALA A 46 13.15 3.64 -2.31
N PHE A 47 13.85 2.66 -1.74
CA PHE A 47 13.39 1.27 -1.73
C PHE A 47 12.07 1.11 -0.95
N GLY A 48 11.93 1.79 0.19
CA GLY A 48 10.67 1.83 0.94
C GLY A 48 9.52 2.40 0.10
N MET A 49 9.76 3.53 -0.58
CA MET A 49 8.77 4.16 -1.46
C MET A 49 8.36 3.24 -2.62
N ILE A 50 9.31 2.56 -3.27
CA ILE A 50 9.01 1.55 -4.30
C ILE A 50 8.12 0.44 -3.71
N GLY A 51 8.50 -0.10 -2.54
CA GLY A 51 7.71 -1.12 -1.83
C GLY A 51 6.28 -0.68 -1.52
N THR A 52 6.06 0.58 -1.15
CA THR A 52 4.72 1.11 -0.86
C THR A 52 3.86 1.37 -2.09
N THR A 53 4.48 1.59 -3.26
CA THR A 53 3.75 1.84 -4.51
C THR A 53 3.33 0.56 -5.22
N LEU A 54 4.11 -0.52 -5.05
CA LEU A 54 3.78 -1.85 -5.56
C LEU A 54 2.80 -2.57 -4.63
N SER A 55 1.88 -3.35 -5.20
CA SER A 55 0.91 -4.13 -4.44
C SER A 55 0.63 -5.46 -5.11
N GLY A 56 -0.06 -6.38 -4.40
CA GLY A 56 -0.50 -7.65 -4.97
C GLY A 56 -1.34 -7.49 -6.24
N VAL A 57 -2.07 -6.38 -6.37
CA VAL A 57 -2.79 -6.03 -7.61
C VAL A 57 -1.81 -5.94 -8.77
N THR A 58 -0.70 -5.20 -8.62
CA THR A 58 0.31 -5.02 -9.67
C THR A 58 0.92 -6.36 -10.10
N PHE A 59 1.27 -7.21 -9.15
CA PHE A 59 1.88 -8.52 -9.42
C PHE A 59 0.97 -9.47 -10.19
N ILE A 60 -0.34 -9.36 -10.03
CA ILE A 60 -1.32 -10.21 -10.71
C ILE A 60 -1.78 -9.55 -12.02
N SER A 61 -2.07 -8.26 -11.99
CA SER A 61 -2.69 -7.55 -13.11
C SER A 61 -1.72 -7.24 -14.23
N VAL A 62 -0.45 -6.92 -13.94
CA VAL A 62 0.51 -6.53 -14.99
C VAL A 62 0.89 -7.72 -15.89
N PRO A 63 1.23 -8.91 -15.36
CA PRO A 63 1.40 -10.10 -16.21
C PRO A 63 0.12 -10.44 -16.99
N GLY A 64 -1.05 -10.32 -16.35
CA GLY A 64 -2.35 -10.48 -17.02
C GLY A 64 -2.51 -9.52 -18.21
N TRP A 65 -2.13 -8.26 -18.03
CA TRP A 65 -2.15 -7.24 -19.10
C TRP A 65 -1.21 -7.61 -20.25
N VAL A 66 0.00 -8.08 -19.93
CA VAL A 66 0.99 -8.49 -20.95
C VAL A 66 0.53 -9.75 -21.70
N SER A 67 -0.18 -10.66 -21.02
CA SER A 67 -0.76 -11.84 -21.65
C SER A 67 -1.93 -11.52 -22.58
N SER A 68 -2.61 -10.39 -22.37
CA SER A 68 -3.70 -9.89 -23.20
C SER A 68 -3.21 -9.39 -24.58
N PRO A 69 -4.11 -9.10 -25.54
CA PRO A 69 -3.75 -8.46 -26.81
C PRO A 69 -3.02 -7.12 -26.63
N ALA A 70 -3.14 -6.48 -25.47
CA ALA A 70 -2.49 -5.21 -25.17
C ALA A 70 -0.98 -5.32 -24.92
N LYS A 71 -0.42 -6.52 -24.69
CA LYS A 71 1.04 -6.77 -24.57
C LYS A 71 1.76 -5.75 -23.68
N MET A 72 2.81 -5.10 -24.20
CA MET A 72 3.65 -4.16 -23.46
C MET A 72 3.07 -2.73 -23.33
N THR A 73 1.79 -2.50 -23.66
CA THR A 73 1.17 -1.17 -23.51
C THR A 73 1.24 -0.63 -22.08
N TYR A 74 1.28 -1.50 -21.07
CA TYR A 74 1.51 -1.10 -19.67
C TYR A 74 2.84 -0.33 -19.48
N PHE A 75 3.85 -0.55 -20.34
CA PHE A 75 5.12 0.17 -20.27
C PHE A 75 4.94 1.68 -20.50
N ALA A 76 3.96 2.10 -21.31
CA ALA A 76 3.64 3.52 -21.48
C ALA A 76 3.17 4.16 -20.17
N VAL A 77 2.45 3.41 -19.33
CA VAL A 77 2.04 3.88 -17.99
C VAL A 77 3.27 4.07 -17.09
N ILE A 78 4.25 3.17 -17.16
CA ILE A 78 5.50 3.28 -16.40
C ILE A 78 6.31 4.51 -16.84
N LEU A 79 6.42 4.77 -18.15
CA LEU A 79 7.07 5.97 -18.66
C LEU A 79 6.33 7.25 -18.23
N GLY A 80 5.00 7.24 -18.27
CA GLY A 80 4.18 8.34 -17.78
C GLY A 80 4.40 8.62 -16.29
N ASN A 81 4.49 7.57 -15.47
CA ASN A 81 4.79 7.71 -14.04
C ASN A 81 6.20 8.28 -13.80
N PHE A 82 7.19 7.88 -14.59
CA PHE A 82 8.55 8.41 -14.50
C PHE A 82 8.57 9.93 -14.73
N VAL A 83 7.94 10.40 -15.81
CA VAL A 83 7.81 11.85 -16.10
C VAL A 83 7.00 12.54 -15.00
N GLY A 84 5.91 11.92 -14.54
CA GLY A 84 5.10 12.42 -13.42
C GLY A 84 5.92 12.64 -12.15
N TYR A 85 6.79 11.70 -11.78
CA TYR A 85 7.66 11.86 -10.61
C TYR A 85 8.66 12.99 -10.76
N ILE A 86 9.20 13.22 -11.96
CA ILE A 86 10.07 14.38 -12.24
C ILE A 86 9.30 15.69 -11.98
N LEU A 87 8.07 15.80 -12.48
CA LEU A 87 7.22 16.97 -12.27
C LEU A 87 6.85 17.15 -10.79
N ILE A 88 6.51 16.08 -10.09
CA ILE A 88 6.23 16.13 -8.65
C ILE A 88 7.46 16.64 -7.89
N ALA A 89 8.65 16.12 -8.20
CA ALA A 89 9.89 16.48 -7.52
C ALA A 89 10.30 17.95 -7.74
N HIS A 90 10.15 18.47 -8.96
CA HIS A 90 10.64 19.80 -9.32
C HIS A 90 9.59 20.91 -9.19
N ILE A 91 8.30 20.59 -9.20
CA ILE A 91 7.22 21.59 -9.20
C ILE A 91 6.38 21.48 -7.94
N LEU A 92 5.80 20.31 -7.68
CA LEU A 92 4.81 20.17 -6.60
C LEU A 92 5.45 20.16 -5.22
N LEU A 93 6.54 19.42 -5.02
CA LEU A 93 7.23 19.38 -3.72
C LEU A 93 7.69 20.78 -3.29
N PRO A 94 8.45 21.55 -4.09
CA PRO A 94 8.87 22.89 -3.69
C PRO A 94 7.71 23.82 -3.30
N LEU A 95 6.58 23.73 -4.02
CA LEU A 95 5.37 24.49 -3.70
C LEU A 95 4.78 24.08 -2.34
N TYR A 96 4.63 22.78 -2.09
CA TYR A 96 4.02 22.28 -0.85
C TYR A 96 4.89 22.57 0.38
N TYR A 97 6.22 22.44 0.25
CA TYR A 97 7.15 22.83 1.30
C TYR A 97 7.11 24.33 1.59
N LYS A 98 7.03 25.19 0.55
CA LYS A 98 6.93 26.64 0.74
C LYS A 98 5.65 27.05 1.48
N LEU A 99 4.55 26.35 1.24
CA LEU A 99 3.24 26.63 1.83
C LEU A 99 3.01 25.94 3.19
N ASN A 100 3.97 25.14 3.69
CA ASN A 100 3.88 24.40 4.95
C ASN A 100 2.56 23.62 5.11
N LEU A 101 2.11 22.96 4.05
CA LEU A 101 0.82 22.28 4.02
C LEU A 101 0.91 20.93 4.71
N THR A 102 -0.04 20.65 5.60
CA THR A 102 -0.22 19.32 6.21
C THR A 102 -0.86 18.32 5.25
N SER A 103 -1.62 18.81 4.27
CA SER A 103 -2.32 18.01 3.27
C SER A 103 -2.39 18.77 1.94
N ILE A 104 -2.29 18.04 0.83
CA ILE A 104 -2.44 18.61 -0.52
C ILE A 104 -3.84 19.24 -0.68
N TYR A 105 -4.85 18.76 0.05
CA TYR A 105 -6.20 19.34 0.01
C TYR A 105 -6.28 20.70 0.69
N THR A 106 -5.39 20.99 1.65
CA THR A 106 -5.31 22.32 2.27
C THR A 106 -4.89 23.38 1.25
N TYR A 107 -4.11 23.02 0.23
CA TYR A 107 -3.85 23.90 -0.92
C TYR A 107 -5.14 24.25 -1.67
N VAL A 108 -6.00 23.24 -1.91
CA VAL A 108 -7.29 23.42 -2.59
C VAL A 108 -8.20 24.35 -1.77
N GLU A 109 -8.17 24.22 -0.44
CA GLU A 109 -8.87 25.13 0.46
C GLU A 109 -8.39 26.58 0.29
N GLN A 110 -7.08 26.81 0.35
CA GLN A 110 -6.50 28.14 0.23
C GLN A 110 -6.78 28.77 -1.15
N ARG A 111 -6.79 27.97 -2.22
CA ARG A 111 -6.94 28.47 -3.58
C ARG A 111 -8.38 28.60 -4.06
N PHE A 112 -9.27 27.70 -3.63
CA PHE A 112 -10.63 27.53 -4.15
C PHE A 112 -11.73 27.49 -3.06
N GLY A 113 -11.35 27.57 -1.78
CA GLY A 113 -12.27 27.66 -0.65
C GLY A 113 -12.68 26.31 -0.04
N TYR A 114 -13.39 26.40 1.08
CA TYR A 114 -13.75 25.27 1.93
C TYR A 114 -14.62 24.20 1.25
N ARG A 115 -15.52 24.60 0.34
CA ARG A 115 -16.36 23.66 -0.42
C ARG A 115 -15.51 22.78 -1.34
N ALA A 116 -14.54 23.38 -2.03
CA ALA A 116 -13.62 22.64 -2.90
C ALA A 116 -12.75 21.66 -2.07
N TYR A 117 -12.26 22.10 -0.91
CA TYR A 117 -11.57 21.24 0.05
C TYR A 117 -12.38 19.99 0.41
N LYS A 118 -13.63 20.17 0.89
CA LYS A 118 -14.48 19.05 1.28
C LYS A 118 -14.72 18.08 0.14
N THR A 119 -15.02 18.59 -1.05
CA THR A 119 -15.27 17.75 -2.22
C THR A 119 -14.03 16.95 -2.61
N SER A 120 -12.86 17.60 -2.72
CA SER A 120 -11.62 16.93 -3.09
C SER A 120 -11.16 15.91 -2.06
N ALA A 121 -11.24 16.25 -0.76
CA ALA A 121 -10.90 15.33 0.32
C ALA A 121 -11.86 14.12 0.37
N SER A 122 -13.17 14.34 0.18
CA SER A 122 -14.16 13.27 0.16
C SER A 122 -13.97 12.32 -1.03
N LEU A 123 -13.75 12.87 -2.23
CA LEU A 123 -13.46 12.07 -3.43
C LEU A 123 -12.16 11.28 -3.28
N PHE A 124 -11.15 11.86 -2.65
CA PHE A 124 -9.92 11.13 -2.35
C PHE A 124 -10.16 9.97 -1.40
N LEU A 125 -10.87 10.19 -0.28
CA LEU A 125 -11.19 9.14 0.67
C LEU A 125 -11.98 8.02 -0.01
N LEU A 126 -12.99 8.36 -0.81
CA LEU A 126 -13.77 7.39 -1.56
C LEU A 126 -12.89 6.59 -2.54
N SER A 127 -12.05 7.26 -3.32
CA SER A 127 -11.11 6.60 -4.25
C SER A 127 -10.14 5.67 -3.51
N LYS A 128 -9.62 6.09 -2.34
CA LYS A 128 -8.74 5.27 -1.51
C LYS A 128 -9.47 4.06 -0.91
N MET A 129 -10.72 4.23 -0.45
CA MET A 129 -11.53 3.13 0.06
C MET A 129 -11.82 2.09 -1.03
N ILE A 130 -12.21 2.53 -2.22
CA ILE A 130 -12.44 1.64 -3.37
C ILE A 130 -11.15 0.90 -3.74
N GLY A 131 -10.02 1.61 -3.84
CA GLY A 131 -8.73 0.99 -4.15
C GLY A 131 -8.28 -0.02 -3.08
N ALA A 132 -8.54 0.24 -1.80
CA ALA A 132 -8.26 -0.68 -0.71
C ALA A 132 -9.16 -1.93 -0.79
N ALA A 133 -10.46 -1.76 -1.08
CA ALA A 133 -11.39 -2.86 -1.25
C ALA A 133 -10.99 -3.79 -2.41
N PHE A 134 -10.59 -3.25 -3.55
CA PHE A 134 -10.10 -4.06 -4.68
C PHE A 134 -8.82 -4.83 -4.35
N ARG A 135 -7.86 -4.20 -3.65
CA ARG A 135 -6.64 -4.89 -3.20
C ARG A 135 -6.98 -6.06 -2.28
N LEU A 136 -7.87 -5.83 -1.32
CA LEU A 136 -8.33 -6.87 -0.40
C LEU A 136 -9.04 -8.00 -1.14
N PHE A 137 -9.92 -7.68 -2.08
CA PHE A 137 -10.60 -8.66 -2.91
C PHE A 137 -9.60 -9.58 -3.62
N ILE A 138 -8.59 -9.02 -4.29
CA ILE A 138 -7.58 -9.84 -4.98
C ILE A 138 -6.80 -10.73 -4.00
N VAL A 139 -6.42 -10.21 -2.83
CA VAL A 139 -5.73 -11.01 -1.81
C VAL A 139 -6.61 -12.17 -1.32
N THR A 140 -7.86 -11.89 -0.97
CA THR A 140 -8.81 -12.93 -0.53
C THR A 140 -9.11 -13.95 -1.62
N LEU A 141 -9.17 -13.54 -2.88
CA LEU A 141 -9.34 -14.44 -4.03
C LEU A 141 -8.16 -15.41 -4.17
N VAL A 142 -6.93 -14.91 -4.04
CA VAL A 142 -5.72 -15.76 -4.07
C VAL A 142 -5.74 -16.74 -2.90
N LEU A 143 -6.02 -16.26 -1.68
CA LEU A 143 -6.15 -17.14 -0.51
C LEU A 143 -7.25 -18.18 -0.69
N GLN A 144 -8.37 -17.81 -1.34
CA GLN A 144 -9.46 -18.72 -1.63
C GLN A 144 -8.98 -19.87 -2.51
N ILE A 145 -8.36 -19.56 -3.65
CA ILE A 145 -7.91 -20.56 -4.62
C ILE A 145 -6.82 -21.47 -4.02
N MET A 146 -5.94 -20.90 -3.19
CA MET A 146 -4.75 -21.60 -2.70
C MET A 146 -4.97 -22.40 -1.42
N ILE A 147 -5.84 -21.93 -0.53
CA ILE A 147 -5.96 -22.45 0.84
C ILE A 147 -7.41 -22.82 1.17
N PHE A 148 -8.34 -21.86 1.08
CA PHE A 148 -9.68 -22.04 1.64
C PHE A 148 -10.59 -22.94 0.79
N ALA A 149 -10.53 -22.84 -0.55
CA ALA A 149 -11.32 -23.71 -1.43
C ALA A 149 -10.91 -25.18 -1.36
N PRO A 150 -9.61 -25.55 -1.33
CA PRO A 150 -9.18 -26.92 -1.08
C PRO A 150 -9.57 -27.49 0.30
N LEU A 151 -9.95 -26.64 1.25
CA LEU A 151 -10.40 -27.00 2.60
C LEU A 151 -11.92 -26.89 2.75
N ASP A 152 -12.66 -26.70 1.64
CA ASP A 152 -14.12 -26.53 1.61
C ASP A 152 -14.64 -25.34 2.46
N ILE A 153 -13.82 -24.31 2.66
CA ILE A 153 -14.20 -23.10 3.40
C ILE A 153 -14.82 -22.06 2.44
N PRO A 154 -16.05 -21.58 2.71
CA PRO A 154 -16.71 -20.56 1.90
C PRO A 154 -15.94 -19.24 1.80
N PHE A 155 -16.04 -18.59 0.64
CA PHE A 155 -15.38 -17.30 0.37
C PHE A 155 -15.72 -16.21 1.41
N VAL A 156 -16.96 -16.17 1.90
CA VAL A 156 -17.40 -15.20 2.91
C VAL A 156 -16.59 -15.31 4.20
N LEU A 157 -16.29 -16.53 4.66
CA LEU A 157 -15.51 -16.73 5.89
C LEU A 157 -14.05 -16.28 5.71
N ASN A 158 -13.46 -16.54 4.55
CA ASN A 158 -12.13 -16.04 4.19
C ASN A 158 -12.07 -14.50 4.17
N VAL A 159 -13.07 -13.85 3.58
CA VAL A 159 -13.16 -12.37 3.57
C VAL A 159 -13.26 -11.83 4.99
N LEU A 160 -14.17 -12.36 5.81
CA LEU A 160 -14.33 -11.92 7.20
C LEU A 160 -13.05 -12.13 8.03
N PHE A 161 -12.40 -13.27 7.87
CA PHE A 161 -11.12 -13.56 8.51
C PHE A 161 -10.02 -12.59 8.08
N SER A 162 -9.88 -12.34 6.78
CA SER A 162 -8.89 -11.42 6.23
C SER A 162 -9.12 -9.97 6.69
N VAL A 163 -10.37 -9.52 6.71
CA VAL A 163 -10.76 -8.21 7.25
C VAL A 163 -10.43 -8.13 8.74
N PHE A 164 -10.73 -9.18 9.51
CA PHE A 164 -10.46 -9.22 10.94
C PHE A 164 -8.95 -9.14 11.23
N ILE A 165 -8.12 -9.87 10.51
CA ILE A 165 -6.65 -9.78 10.64
C ILE A 165 -6.15 -8.38 10.32
N LEU A 166 -6.61 -7.81 9.19
CA LEU A 166 -6.21 -6.45 8.80
C LEU A 166 -6.64 -5.43 9.85
N TRP A 167 -7.87 -5.52 10.32
CA TRP A 167 -8.37 -4.66 11.39
C TRP A 167 -7.57 -4.84 12.68
N ALA A 168 -7.29 -6.07 13.12
CA ALA A 168 -6.51 -6.34 14.32
C ALA A 168 -5.08 -5.80 14.20
N TYR A 169 -4.46 -5.94 13.03
CA TYR A 169 -3.14 -5.38 12.73
C TYR A 169 -3.16 -3.85 12.74
N THR A 170 -4.13 -3.22 12.06
CA THR A 170 -4.27 -1.75 12.04
C THR A 170 -4.66 -1.19 13.41
N PHE A 171 -5.47 -1.90 14.19
CA PHE A 171 -5.91 -1.46 15.52
C PHE A 171 -4.77 -1.55 16.55
N LYS A 172 -4.00 -2.65 16.57
CA LYS A 172 -2.82 -2.79 17.46
C LYS A 172 -1.62 -1.96 16.98
N GLY A 173 -1.45 -1.85 15.67
CA GLY A 173 -0.36 -1.11 15.03
C GLY A 173 -0.58 0.40 15.07
N GLY A 174 -1.80 0.86 14.79
CA GLY A 174 -2.14 2.27 14.61
C GLY A 174 -1.31 2.96 13.53
N ILE A 175 -1.63 4.20 13.18
CA ILE A 175 -0.61 5.14 12.69
C ILE A 175 0.23 5.50 13.91
N LYS A 176 1.02 4.55 14.39
CA LYS A 176 2.29 4.86 15.01
C LYS A 176 3.18 5.11 13.79
N VAL A 177 3.08 6.32 13.23
CA VAL A 177 4.17 6.86 12.41
C VAL A 177 5.08 7.43 13.45
#